data_AF-A0A0Q8P1B4-F1
#
_entry.id   AF-A0A0Q8P1B4-F1
#
_cell.length_a   1.000
_cell.length_b   1.000
_cell.length_c   1.000
_cell.angle_alpha   90.00
_cell.angle_beta   90.00
_cell.angle_gamma   90.00
#
_symmetry.space_group_name_H-M   'P 1'
#
loop_
_entity.id
_entity.type
_entity.pdbx_description
1 polymer ?
#
loop_
_entity_poly.entity_id
_entity_poly.type
_entity_poly.pdbx_seq_one_letter_code
_entity_poly.pdbx_strand_id
1 'polypeptide(L)'
;MSQIDGDPGVKDFVEVRLPAAGAYLSVLRTATAGLAARLDFTLDEIEDLRIAVDEACAILLQQAVPGSVLTCEFRLVGDSLRVTVAAPTTDGRAPERDTFAWTVLSALAGEVESSVGADNTVTISLHKKRGGAPAPV
;
A
#
# COMPACT_ATOMS: atom_id res chain seq x y z
N MET A 1 -33.93 3.41 -27.94
CA MET A 1 -32.48 3.12 -27.99
C MET A 1 -31.97 3.20 -26.56
N SER A 2 -32.07 2.10 -25.82
CA SER A 2 -31.55 2.01 -24.45
C SER A 2 -30.04 1.90 -24.52
N GLN A 3 -29.39 2.94 -23.99
CA GLN A 3 -27.97 2.96 -23.75
C GLN A 3 -27.67 1.91 -22.67
N ILE A 4 -26.71 1.03 -22.96
CA ILE A 4 -26.24 -0.02 -22.07
C ILE A 4 -25.18 0.68 -21.21
N ASP A 5 -25.59 1.23 -20.06
CA ASP A 5 -24.63 1.68 -19.05
C ASP A 5 -23.87 0.45 -18.54
N GLY A 6 -22.54 0.50 -18.61
CA GLY A 6 -21.66 -0.60 -18.26
C GLY A 6 -21.97 -1.16 -16.87
N ASP A 7 -21.94 -2.50 -16.77
CA ASP A 7 -22.01 -3.26 -15.53
C ASP A 7 -21.11 -2.61 -14.45
N PRO A 8 -21.54 -2.42 -13.19
CA PRO A 8 -20.72 -1.87 -12.11
C PRO A 8 -19.51 -2.78 -11.87
N GLY A 9 -18.48 -2.56 -12.67
CA GLY A 9 -17.42 -3.50 -12.97
C GLY A 9 -16.68 -3.96 -11.75
N VAL A 10 -16.28 -5.24 -11.77
CA VAL A 10 -15.40 -5.91 -10.81
C VAL A 10 -14.40 -4.92 -10.22
N LYS A 11 -14.48 -4.67 -8.91
CA LYS A 11 -13.44 -3.94 -8.19
C LYS A 11 -12.17 -4.78 -8.29
N ASP A 12 -11.16 -4.31 -9.03
CA ASP A 12 -9.87 -5.00 -9.14
C ASP A 12 -9.04 -4.67 -7.89
N PHE A 13 -9.24 -5.49 -6.86
CA PHE A 13 -8.51 -5.38 -5.60
C PHE A 13 -8.17 -6.76 -5.03
N VAL A 14 -7.10 -6.80 -4.25
CA VAL A 14 -6.67 -7.95 -3.46
C VAL A 14 -6.51 -7.50 -2.02
N GLU A 15 -7.11 -8.24 -1.09
CA GLU A 15 -6.91 -8.00 0.34
C GLU A 15 -6.12 -9.17 0.96
N VAL A 16 -5.10 -8.83 1.74
CA VAL A 16 -4.32 -9.78 2.51
C VAL A 16 -4.44 -9.42 3.99
N ARG A 17 -4.82 -10.40 4.81
CA ARG A 17 -4.91 -10.28 6.27
C ARG A 17 -3.92 -11.25 6.91
N LEU A 18 -3.05 -10.72 7.74
CA LEU A 18 -1.98 -11.48 8.40
C LEU A 18 -1.85 -11.06 9.86
N PRO A 19 -1.25 -11.89 10.73
CA PRO A 19 -0.87 -11.45 12.07
C PRO A 19 0.01 -10.20 11.98
N ALA A 20 -0.20 -9.23 12.88
CA ALA A 20 0.64 -8.04 12.99
C ALA A 20 2.03 -8.40 13.54
N ALA A 21 2.84 -9.08 12.72
CA ALA A 21 4.18 -9.54 13.06
C ALA A 21 5.09 -9.53 11.82
N GLY A 22 6.32 -9.04 12.01
CA GLY A 22 7.31 -8.86 10.93
C GLY A 22 7.64 -10.13 10.14
N ALA A 23 7.48 -11.31 10.74
CA ALA A 23 7.73 -12.61 10.10
C ALA A 23 6.84 -12.87 8.87
N TYR A 24 5.69 -12.20 8.76
CA TYR A 24 4.74 -12.39 7.65
C TYR A 24 4.90 -11.37 6.52
N LEU A 25 5.77 -10.37 6.66
CA LEU A 25 5.93 -9.31 5.65
C LEU A 25 6.44 -9.82 4.30
N SER A 26 7.11 -10.98 4.26
CA SER A 26 7.47 -11.64 2.99
C SER A 26 6.26 -11.90 2.10
N VAL A 27 5.09 -12.21 2.66
CA VAL A 27 3.84 -12.42 1.91
C VAL A 27 3.42 -11.14 1.21
N LEU A 28 3.47 -10.00 1.91
CA LEU A 28 3.14 -8.70 1.34
C LEU A 28 4.14 -8.31 0.24
N ARG A 29 5.44 -8.52 0.46
CA ARG A 29 6.47 -8.29 -0.57
C ARG A 29 6.18 -9.07 -1.86
N THR A 30 5.82 -10.35 -1.74
CA THR A 30 5.49 -11.19 -2.89
C THR A 30 4.22 -10.72 -3.60
N ALA A 31 3.17 -10.37 -2.84
CA ALA A 31 1.93 -9.84 -3.41
C ALA A 31 2.17 -8.51 -4.13
N THR A 32 2.91 -7.58 -3.52
CA THR A 32 3.30 -6.30 -4.13
C THR A 32 4.02 -6.53 -5.46
N ALA A 33 5.02 -7.41 -5.49
CA ALA A 33 5.78 -7.69 -6.70
C ALA A 33 4.90 -8.26 -7.83
N GLY A 34 4.04 -9.24 -7.51
CA GLY A 34 3.16 -9.86 -8.49
C GLY A 34 2.12 -8.89 -9.06
N LEU A 35 1.53 -8.05 -8.21
CA LEU A 35 0.50 -7.09 -8.63
C LEU A 35 1.09 -5.89 -9.38
N ALA A 36 2.26 -5.40 -8.97
CA ALA A 36 2.97 -4.36 -9.69
C ALA A 36 3.48 -4.85 -11.07
N ALA A 37 4.01 -6.08 -11.15
CA ALA A 37 4.39 -6.70 -12.42
C ALA A 37 3.20 -6.87 -13.37
N ARG A 38 2.01 -7.21 -12.83
CA ARG A 38 0.77 -7.28 -13.63
C ARG A 38 0.37 -5.93 -14.24
N LEU A 39 0.82 -4.82 -13.64
CA LEU A 39 0.60 -3.46 -14.12
C LEU A 39 1.76 -2.92 -14.98
N ASP A 40 2.68 -3.79 -15.42
CA ASP A 40 3.86 -3.43 -16.23
C ASP A 40 4.79 -2.39 -15.58
N PHE A 41 4.88 -2.39 -14.24
CA PHE A 41 5.89 -1.61 -13.53
C PHE A 41 7.30 -2.14 -13.86
N THR A 42 8.27 -1.23 -13.96
CA THR A 42 9.67 -1.62 -14.12
C THR A 42 10.20 -2.31 -12.87
N LEU A 43 11.30 -3.06 -13.01
CA LEU A 43 11.92 -3.76 -11.88
C LEU A 43 12.28 -2.78 -10.74
N ASP A 44 12.79 -1.60 -11.07
CA ASP A 44 13.16 -0.57 -10.10
C ASP A 44 11.92 -0.05 -9.36
N GLU A 45 10.82 0.22 -10.08
CA GLU A 45 9.58 0.67 -9.45
C GLU A 45 8.92 -0.42 -8.58
N ILE A 46 9.08 -1.69 -8.96
CA ILE A 46 8.64 -2.83 -8.13
C ILE A 46 9.46 -2.88 -6.85
N GLU A 47 10.77 -2.68 -6.92
CA GLU A 47 11.64 -2.68 -5.73
C GLU A 47 11.33 -1.49 -4.83
N ASP A 48 11.13 -0.29 -5.40
CA ASP A 48 10.66 0.89 -4.67
C ASP A 48 9.37 0.59 -3.89
N LEU A 49 8.39 -0.04 -4.55
CA LEU A 49 7.10 -0.39 -3.95
C LEU A 49 7.26 -1.41 -2.82
N ARG A 50 8.14 -2.41 -2.98
CA ARG A 50 8.39 -3.41 -1.93
C ARG A 50 9.01 -2.76 -0.69
N ILE A 51 10.00 -1.90 -0.88
CA ILE A 51 10.62 -1.15 0.22
C ILE A 51 9.57 -0.23 0.87
N ALA A 52 8.77 0.47 0.09
CA ALA A 52 7.73 1.35 0.63
C ALA A 52 6.68 0.59 1.45
N VAL A 53 6.22 -0.58 0.97
CA VAL A 53 5.27 -1.42 1.71
C VAL A 53 5.91 -1.95 3.00
N ASP A 54 7.18 -2.34 2.97
CA ASP A 54 7.90 -2.80 4.16
C ASP A 54 8.01 -1.72 5.22
N GLU A 55 8.39 -0.50 4.84
CA GLU A 55 8.51 0.64 5.75
C GLU A 55 7.15 1.04 6.33
N ALA A 56 6.09 1.08 5.51
CA ALA A 56 4.74 1.35 5.99
C ALA A 56 4.29 0.30 7.02
N CYS A 57 4.59 -0.98 6.76
CA CYS A 57 4.32 -2.05 7.71
C CYS A 57 5.16 -1.91 8.99
N ALA A 58 6.45 -1.59 8.88
CA ALA A 58 7.34 -1.43 10.02
C ALA A 58 6.85 -0.32 10.97
N ILE A 59 6.45 0.83 10.42
CA ILE A 59 5.87 1.95 11.18
C ILE A 59 4.61 1.53 11.94
N LEU A 60 3.70 0.79 11.29
CA LEU A 60 2.46 0.32 11.91
C LEU A 60 2.73 -0.74 12.98
N LEU A 61 3.64 -1.68 12.71
CA LEU A 61 3.96 -2.78 13.62
C LEU A 61 4.58 -2.29 14.94
N GLN A 62 5.25 -1.13 14.95
CA GLN A 62 5.74 -0.52 16.20
C GLN A 62 4.63 -0.09 17.16
N GLN A 63 3.42 0.16 16.64
CA GLN A 63 2.28 0.69 17.40
C GLN A 63 1.12 -0.32 17.48
N ALA A 64 1.20 -1.43 16.73
CA ALA A 64 0.13 -2.40 16.59
C ALA A 64 -0.21 -3.07 17.92
N VAL A 65 -1.51 -3.28 18.17
CA VAL A 65 -1.98 -4.04 19.34
C VAL A 65 -1.40 -5.47 19.26
N PRO A 66 -0.74 -5.99 20.30
CA PRO A 66 -0.18 -7.34 20.29
C PRO A 66 -1.22 -8.41 19.94
N GLY A 67 -0.89 -9.29 19.00
CA GLY A 67 -1.80 -10.36 18.54
C GLY A 67 -2.92 -9.90 17.60
N SER A 68 -2.94 -8.62 17.21
CA SER A 68 -3.89 -8.10 16.23
C SER A 68 -3.57 -8.53 14.79
N VAL A 69 -4.44 -8.12 13.86
CA VAL A 69 -4.32 -8.40 12.43
C VAL A 69 -3.89 -7.13 11.70
N LEU A 70 -2.89 -7.26 10.84
CA LEU A 70 -2.54 -6.29 9.82
C LEU A 70 -3.35 -6.61 8.55
N THR A 71 -4.01 -5.60 8.01
CA THR A 71 -4.75 -5.70 6.75
C THR A 71 -4.01 -4.89 5.69
N CYS A 72 -3.84 -5.47 4.51
CA CYS A 72 -3.24 -4.82 3.36
C CYS A 72 -4.16 -4.97 2.14
N GLU A 73 -4.71 -3.86 1.66
CA GLU A 73 -5.50 -3.81 0.42
C GLU A 73 -4.62 -3.29 -0.72
N PHE A 74 -4.59 -4.03 -1.82
CA PHE A 74 -4.02 -3.61 -3.10
C PHE A 74 -5.15 -3.30 -4.06
N ARG A 75 -5.20 -2.07 -4.57
CA ARG A 75 -6.22 -1.64 -5.53
C ARG A 75 -5.55 -1.20 -6.82
N LEU A 76 -5.96 -1.83 -7.91
CA LEU A 76 -5.41 -1.61 -9.24
C LEU A 76 -6.36 -0.68 -10.01
N VAL A 77 -5.86 0.48 -10.45
CA VAL A 77 -6.67 1.47 -11.18
C VAL A 77 -5.88 2.00 -12.39
N GLY A 78 -6.18 1.47 -13.57
CA GLY A 78 -5.46 1.85 -14.79
C GLY A 78 -3.98 1.48 -14.70
N ASP A 79 -3.11 2.49 -14.65
CA ASP A 79 -1.64 2.35 -14.55
C ASP A 79 -1.10 2.65 -13.13
N SER A 80 -1.98 2.68 -12.13
CA SER A 80 -1.58 2.92 -10.74
C SER A 80 -1.94 1.77 -9.80
N LEU A 81 -1.09 1.62 -8.79
CA LEU A 81 -1.28 0.71 -7.67
C LEU A 81 -1.41 1.53 -6.39
N ARG A 82 -2.55 1.37 -5.72
CA ARG A 82 -2.75 1.87 -4.35
C ARG A 82 -2.60 0.72 -3.37
N VAL A 83 -1.73 0.88 -2.38
CA VAL A 83 -1.53 -0.09 -1.31
C VAL A 83 -1.92 0.57 0.00
N THR A 84 -2.93 0.04 0.67
CA THR A 84 -3.44 0.55 1.94
C THR A 84 -3.18 -0.47 3.03
N VAL A 85 -2.33 -0.13 3.98
CA VAL A 85 -1.98 -0.96 5.13
C VAL A 85 -2.64 -0.39 6.38
N ALA A 86 -3.31 -1.23 7.16
CA ALA A 86 -4.00 -0.83 8.38
C ALA A 86 -3.81 -1.84 9.51
N ALA A 87 -3.66 -1.34 10.73
CA ALA A 87 -3.68 -2.15 11.95
C ALA A 87 -4.33 -1.38 13.10
N PRO A 88 -5.04 -2.07 14.01
CA PRO A 88 -5.40 -1.51 15.31
C PRO A 88 -4.12 -1.15 16.08
N THR A 89 -4.02 0.07 16.59
CA THR A 89 -2.88 0.51 17.41
C THR A 89 -3.26 0.82 18.84
N THR A 90 -2.28 0.81 19.73
CA THR A 90 -2.51 1.04 21.17
C THR A 90 -2.83 2.49 21.51
N ASP A 91 -2.34 3.45 20.73
CA ASP A 91 -2.42 4.88 21.00
C ASP A 91 -3.11 5.70 19.89
N GLY A 92 -3.48 5.06 18.77
CA GLY A 92 -4.20 5.72 17.67
C GLY A 92 -3.42 6.87 17.04
N ARG A 93 -2.09 6.85 17.07
CA ARG A 93 -1.30 7.98 16.58
C ARG A 93 -0.98 7.84 15.09
N ALA A 94 -1.24 8.90 14.32
CA ALA A 94 -0.76 8.97 12.94
C ALA A 94 0.78 9.04 12.93
N PRO A 95 1.45 8.39 11.95
CA PRO A 95 2.89 8.54 11.77
C PRO A 95 3.29 10.01 11.57
N GLU A 96 4.39 10.41 12.19
CA GLU A 96 4.98 11.74 12.01
C GLU A 96 5.54 11.89 10.59
N ARG A 97 5.07 12.93 9.89
CA ARG A 97 5.36 13.15 8.46
C ARG A 97 6.73 13.78 8.19
N ASP A 98 7.37 14.31 9.22
CA ASP A 98 8.71 14.93 9.17
C ASP A 98 9.84 13.94 9.51
N THR A 99 9.51 12.67 9.71
CA THR A 99 10.49 11.61 9.96
C THR A 99 11.23 11.19 8.69
N PHE A 100 12.44 10.65 8.87
CA PHE A 100 13.20 10.05 7.77
C PHE A 100 12.42 8.93 7.07
N ALA A 101 11.73 8.07 7.84
CA ALA A 101 10.92 6.99 7.30
C ALA A 101 9.79 7.50 6.39
N TRP A 102 9.08 8.57 6.79
CA TRP A 102 8.04 9.17 5.96
C TRP A 102 8.59 9.81 4.68
N THR A 103 9.76 10.43 4.77
CA THR A 103 10.45 11.01 3.61
C THR A 103 10.84 9.93 2.60
N VAL A 104 11.38 8.80 3.07
CA VAL A 104 11.71 7.64 2.24
C VAL A 104 10.45 7.06 1.60
N LEU A 105 9.37 6.87 2.36
CA LEU A 105 8.07 6.43 1.83
C LEU A 105 7.57 7.32 0.70
N SER A 106 7.60 8.64 0.89
CA SER A 106 7.12 9.60 -0.10
C SER A 106 7.96 9.56 -1.38
N ALA A 107 9.30 9.44 -1.24
CA ALA A 107 10.19 9.34 -2.39
C ALA A 107 9.98 8.05 -3.19
N LEU A 108 9.73 6.93 -2.52
CA LEU A 108 9.57 5.63 -3.16
C LEU A 108 8.17 5.41 -3.73
N ALA A 109 7.11 5.79 -3.00
CA ALA A 109 5.73 5.53 -3.41
C ALA A 109 5.15 6.66 -4.29
N GLY A 110 5.67 7.88 -4.22
CA GLY A 110 5.07 9.05 -4.87
C GLY A 110 4.11 9.78 -3.94
N GLU A 111 2.90 9.26 -3.75
CA GLU A 111 1.91 9.82 -2.82
C GLU A 111 1.73 8.92 -1.60
N VAL A 112 1.76 9.52 -0.40
CA VAL A 112 1.60 8.81 0.88
C VAL A 112 0.62 9.58 1.77
N GLU A 113 -0.38 8.86 2.27
CA GLU A 113 -1.38 9.40 3.18
C GLU A 113 -1.44 8.56 4.45
N SER A 114 -1.81 9.19 5.56
CA SER A 114 -2.10 8.49 6.82
C SER A 114 -3.38 9.02 7.44
N SER A 115 -4.12 8.13 8.08
CA SER A 115 -5.34 8.44 8.82
C SER A 115 -5.47 7.57 10.06
N VAL A 116 -6.28 8.04 11.00
CA VAL A 116 -6.63 7.34 12.23
C VAL A 116 -8.14 7.16 12.27
N GLY A 117 -8.60 5.93 12.37
CA GLY A 117 -10.00 5.57 12.56
C GLY A 117 -10.48 5.81 13.99
N ALA A 118 -11.80 5.82 14.19
CA ALA A 118 -12.41 6.01 15.50
C ALA A 118 -12.10 4.87 16.50
N ASP A 119 -11.61 3.74 16.01
CA ASP A 119 -11.23 2.53 16.74
C ASP A 119 -9.72 2.41 16.98
N ASN A 120 -8.98 3.53 16.86
CA ASN A 120 -7.52 3.58 16.87
C ASN A 120 -6.86 2.73 15.76
N THR A 121 -7.59 2.38 14.70
CA THR A 121 -6.97 1.78 13.53
C THR A 121 -6.18 2.86 12.78
N VAL A 122 -4.86 2.70 12.72
CA VAL A 122 -4.00 3.57 11.93
C VAL A 122 -3.85 2.98 10.54
N THR A 123 -4.02 3.82 9.54
CA THR A 123 -3.93 3.45 8.13
C THR A 123 -2.82 4.26 7.45
N ILE A 124 -2.00 3.60 6.64
CA ILE A 124 -1.04 4.20 5.72
C ILE A 124 -1.43 3.79 4.31
N SER A 125 -1.65 4.75 3.43
CA SER A 125 -1.93 4.51 2.01
C SER A 125 -0.77 5.01 1.17
N LEU A 126 -0.25 4.13 0.33
CA LEU A 126 0.77 4.38 -0.68
C LEU A 126 0.10 4.41 -2.04
N HIS A 127 0.44 5.37 -2.88
CA HIS A 127 -0.08 5.44 -4.24
C HIS A 127 1.05 5.71 -5.23
N LYS A 128 1.41 4.67 -5.98
CA LYS A 128 2.42 4.71 -7.03
C LYS A 128 1.72 4.63 -8.38
N LYS A 129 2.01 5.61 -9.23
CA LYS A 129 1.68 5.58 -10.64
C LYS A 129 2.89 5.09 -11.42
N ARG A 130 2.66 4.22 -12.39
CA ARG A 130 3.72 3.78 -13.30
C ARG A 130 4.30 5.00 -14.02
N GLY A 131 5.62 5.13 -14.00
CA GLY A 131 6.33 6.09 -14.82
C GLY A 131 6.08 5.78 -16.30
N GLY A 132 5.70 6.79 -17.08
CA GLY A 132 5.62 6.62 -18.53
C GLY A 132 6.96 6.11 -19.07
N ALA A 133 6.93 5.22 -20.06
CA ALA A 133 8.17 4.84 -20.75
C ALA A 133 8.86 6.12 -21.27
N PRO A 134 10.19 6.23 -21.17
CA PRO A 134 10.89 7.33 -21.81
C PRO A 134 10.49 7.35 -23.29
N ALA A 135 10.09 8.53 -23.79
CA ALA A 135 9.75 8.68 -25.20
C ALA A 135 10.91 8.15 -26.05
N PRO A 136 10.66 7.38 -27.12
CA PRO A 136 11.73 6.96 -28.00
C PRO A 136 12.42 8.22 -28.55
N VAL A 137 13.74 8.28 -28.37
CA VAL A 137 14.61 9.31 -28.94
C VAL A 137 14.70 9.18 -30.46
#